data_AF-F6I659-F1
#
_entry.id   AF-F6I659-F1
#
_cell.length_a   1.000
_cell.length_b   1.000
_cell.length_c   1.000
_cell.angle_alpha   90.00
_cell.angle_beta   90.00
_cell.angle_gamma   90.00
#
_symmetry.space_group_name_H-M   'P 1'
#
loop_
_entity.id
_entity.type
_entity.pdbx_description
1 polymer ?
#
loop_
_entity_poly.entity_id
_entity_poly.type
_entity_poly.pdbx_seq_one_letter_code
_entity_poly.pdbx_strand_id
1 'polypeptide(L)'
;MAGKMHVVMLPWSAFGHMIPFFHLAIAIAKAGIRVSLVSTPRNIQRLLKPPPNLSSLIKFVELPFPVMENGSILPEGAEATVDMPFEKIQYLKAALDLLQHPFKQYVADTSPD
;
A
#
# COMPACT_ATOMS: atom_id res chain seq x y z
N MET A 1 -0.34 2.82 -30.91
CA MET A 1 -0.21 1.82 -29.83
C MET A 1 -0.97 2.35 -28.64
N ALA A 2 -2.00 1.67 -28.15
CA ALA A 2 -2.63 2.06 -26.89
C ALA A 2 -1.55 1.99 -25.79
N GLY A 3 -1.36 3.07 -25.03
CA GLY A 3 -0.45 3.07 -23.89
C GLY A 3 -0.81 1.92 -22.95
N LYS A 4 0.18 1.26 -22.34
CA LYS A 4 -0.07 0.24 -21.32
C LYS A 4 -0.60 0.95 -20.08
N MET A 5 -1.92 0.90 -19.86
CA MET A 5 -2.58 1.51 -18.72
C MET A 5 -1.95 1.05 -17.39
N HIS A 6 -1.74 1.99 -16.47
CA HIS A 6 -1.13 1.76 -15.16
C HIS A 6 -1.98 2.40 -14.05
N VAL A 7 -2.53 1.55 -13.18
CA VAL A 7 -3.29 1.96 -12.00
C VAL A 7 -2.41 1.89 -10.76
N VAL A 8 -2.46 2.92 -9.91
CA VAL A 8 -1.87 2.92 -8.56
C VAL A 8 -2.99 2.80 -7.54
N MET A 9 -2.84 1.85 -6.62
CA MET A 9 -3.75 1.61 -5.52
C MET A 9 -3.06 1.89 -4.20
N LEU A 10 -3.71 2.68 -3.35
CA LEU A 10 -3.27 2.98 -1.98
C LEU A 10 -4.40 2.65 -1.01
N PRO A 11 -4.62 1.37 -0.65
CA PRO A 11 -5.63 0.99 0.32
C PRO A 11 -5.29 1.53 1.72
N TRP A 12 -6.34 1.76 2.53
CA TRP A 12 -6.16 2.03 3.95
C TRP A 12 -5.50 0.84 4.66
N SER A 13 -4.67 1.13 5.67
CA SER A 13 -3.86 0.14 6.39
C SER A 13 -4.66 -0.70 7.39
N ALA A 14 -5.64 -1.42 6.86
CA ALA A 14 -6.49 -2.37 7.56
C ALA A 14 -6.78 -3.54 6.62
N PHE A 15 -6.75 -4.78 7.14
CA PHE A 15 -6.93 -5.98 6.31
C PHE A 15 -8.28 -6.04 5.58
N GLY A 16 -9.32 -5.46 6.18
CA GLY A 16 -10.63 -5.29 5.53
C GLY A 16 -10.60 -4.42 4.27
N HIS A 17 -9.57 -3.59 4.07
CA HIS A 17 -9.34 -2.81 2.85
C HIS A 17 -8.25 -3.43 1.98
N MET A 18 -7.12 -3.86 2.56
CA MET A 18 -5.99 -4.38 1.80
C MET A 18 -6.32 -5.68 1.04
N ILE A 19 -7.09 -6.60 1.65
CA ILE A 19 -7.45 -7.87 0.99
C ILE A 19 -8.36 -7.64 -0.22
N PRO A 20 -9.48 -6.87 -0.12
CA PRO A 20 -10.29 -6.54 -1.29
C PRO A 20 -9.51 -5.81 -2.38
N PHE A 21 -8.63 -4.87 -2.03
CA PHE A 21 -7.80 -4.17 -3.00
C PHE A 21 -6.79 -5.11 -3.69
N PHE A 22 -6.25 -6.10 -2.99
CA PHE A 22 -5.42 -7.13 -3.62
C PHE A 22 -6.21 -7.99 -4.62
N HIS A 23 -7.44 -8.39 -4.28
CA HIS A 23 -8.31 -9.10 -5.23
C HIS A 23 -8.70 -8.21 -6.43
N LEU A 24 -8.93 -6.92 -6.20
CA LEU A 24 -9.17 -5.96 -7.26
C LEU A 24 -7.95 -5.80 -8.17
N ALA A 25 -6.74 -5.71 -7.58
CA ALA A 25 -5.49 -5.66 -8.34
C ALA A 25 -5.33 -6.89 -9.25
N ILE A 26 -5.69 -8.09 -8.76
CA ILE A 26 -5.72 -9.32 -9.56
C ILE A 26 -6.74 -9.21 -10.71
N ALA A 27 -7.95 -8.72 -10.44
CA ALA A 27 -8.98 -8.58 -11.45
C ALA A 27 -8.57 -7.60 -12.56
N ILE A 28 -7.96 -6.46 -12.21
CA ILE A 28 -7.45 -5.46 -13.15
C ILE A 28 -6.25 -6.02 -13.93
N ALA A 29 -5.33 -6.73 -13.28
CA ALA A 29 -4.20 -7.38 -13.95
C ALA A 29 -4.65 -8.45 -14.96
N LYS A 30 -5.73 -9.19 -14.67
CA LYS A 30 -6.33 -10.14 -15.64
C LYS A 30 -6.86 -9.46 -16.89
N ALA A 31 -7.22 -8.17 -16.82
CA ALA A 31 -7.58 -7.36 -17.98
C ALA A 31 -6.35 -6.79 -18.74
N GLY A 32 -5.12 -7.17 -18.35
CA GLY A 32 -3.88 -6.74 -19.00
C GLY A 32 -3.36 -5.37 -18.53
N ILE A 33 -3.95 -4.80 -17.47
CA ILE A 33 -3.59 -3.49 -16.93
C ILE A 33 -2.54 -3.66 -15.84
N ARG A 34 -1.51 -2.81 -15.83
CA ARG A 34 -0.50 -2.83 -14.77
C ARG A 34 -1.08 -2.22 -13.50
N VAL A 35 -0.83 -2.84 -12.35
CA VAL A 35 -1.24 -2.35 -11.04
C VAL A 35 -0.03 -2.19 -10.13
N SER A 36 0.08 -1.06 -9.47
CA SER A 36 0.96 -0.88 -8.31
C SER A 36 0.12 -0.85 -7.05
N LEU A 37 0.25 -1.87 -6.21
CA LEU A 37 -0.38 -1.90 -4.90
C LEU A 37 0.61 -1.36 -3.87
N VAL A 38 0.33 -0.16 -3.37
CA VAL A 38 1.17 0.61 -2.46
C VAL A 38 0.76 0.32 -1.03
N SER A 39 1.72 0.00 -0.17
CA SER A 39 1.54 -0.11 1.27
C SER A 39 2.88 0.05 1.98
N THR A 40 2.92 -0.21 3.28
CA THR A 40 4.12 -0.17 4.10
C THR A 40 4.79 -1.57 4.13
N PRO A 41 6.09 -1.68 4.44
CA PRO A 41 6.83 -2.94 4.31
C PRO A 41 6.21 -4.12 5.07
N ARG A 42 5.79 -3.91 6.33
CA ARG A 42 5.22 -4.99 7.14
C ARG A 42 3.87 -5.45 6.60
N ASN A 43 3.09 -4.53 6.01
CA ASN A 43 1.83 -4.89 5.39
C ASN A 43 2.00 -5.65 4.08
N ILE A 44 2.96 -5.25 3.23
CA ILE A 44 3.30 -6.00 2.01
C ILE A 44 3.74 -7.43 2.37
N GLN A 45 4.55 -7.61 3.40
CA GLN A 45 4.98 -8.93 3.87
C GLN A 45 3.83 -9.82 4.37
N ARG A 46 2.75 -9.21 4.87
CA ARG A 46 1.55 -9.92 5.36
C ARG A 46 0.55 -10.24 4.24
N LEU A 47 0.73 -9.71 3.02
CA LEU A 47 -0.13 -10.01 1.88
C LEU A 47 0.30 -11.30 1.17
N LEU A 48 -0.67 -11.92 0.50
CA LEU A 48 -0.40 -13.04 -0.39
C LEU A 48 0.40 -12.57 -1.61
N LYS A 49 1.23 -13.46 -2.14
CA LYS A 49 1.95 -13.18 -3.39
C LYS A 49 0.99 -13.19 -4.58
N PRO A 50 1.20 -12.34 -5.59
CA PRO A 50 0.46 -12.43 -6.85
C PRO A 50 0.56 -13.82 -7.49
N PRO A 51 -0.48 -14.26 -8.22
CA PRO A 51 -0.38 -15.44 -9.08
C PRO A 51 0.82 -15.32 -10.03
N PRO A 52 1.63 -16.38 -10.26
CA PRO A 52 2.86 -16.30 -11.07
C PRO A 52 2.65 -15.71 -12.47
N ASN A 53 1.51 -15.99 -13.11
CA ASN A 53 1.15 -15.49 -14.43
C ASN A 53 0.78 -13.99 -14.46
N LEU A 54 0.58 -13.36 -13.29
CA LEU A 54 0.25 -11.94 -13.14
C LEU A 54 1.36 -11.14 -12.44
N SER A 55 2.43 -11.78 -11.99
CA SER A 55 3.52 -11.13 -11.25
C SER A 55 4.22 -10.00 -12.02
N SER A 56 4.19 -10.02 -13.36
CA SER A 56 4.71 -8.93 -14.19
C SER A 56 3.78 -7.72 -14.28
N LEU A 57 2.50 -7.89 -13.93
CA LEU A 57 1.47 -6.86 -13.98
C LEU A 57 1.15 -6.28 -12.61
N ILE A 58 1.40 -7.01 -11.52
CA ILE A 58 1.16 -6.54 -10.15
C ILE A 58 2.50 -6.26 -9.48
N LYS A 59 2.75 -4.99 -9.18
CA LYS A 59 3.91 -4.54 -8.42
C LYS A 59 3.49 -4.17 -7.01
N PHE A 60 4.13 -4.75 -6.01
CA PHE A 60 4.06 -4.24 -4.64
C PHE A 60 5.06 -3.10 -4.48
N VAL A 61 4.59 -2.00 -3.87
CA VAL A 61 5.37 -0.79 -3.66
C VAL A 61 5.38 -0.51 -2.18
N GLU A 62 6.56 -0.54 -1.60
CA GLU A 62 6.79 -0.31 -0.18
C GLU A 62 7.15 1.16 0.04
N LEU A 63 6.32 1.88 0.82
CA LEU A 63 6.67 3.20 1.34
C LEU A 63 7.24 3.04 2.75
N PRO A 64 8.48 3.47 3.02
CA PRO A 64 9.10 3.33 4.34
C PRO A 64 8.23 3.95 5.42
N PHE A 65 7.86 3.17 6.44
CA PHE A 65 7.04 3.68 7.53
C PHE A 65 7.82 4.76 8.31
N PRO A 66 7.20 5.91 8.61
CA PRO A 66 7.92 7.02 9.23
C PRO A 66 8.28 6.70 10.67
N VAL A 67 9.51 7.06 11.05
CA VAL A 67 9.96 7.01 12.44
C VAL A 67 9.42 8.24 13.15
N MET A 68 8.52 8.04 14.12
CA MET A 68 7.96 9.13 14.92
C MET A 68 8.99 9.59 15.97
N GLU A 69 9.36 10.87 15.97
CA GLU A 69 10.38 11.45 16.86
C GLU A 69 10.13 11.24 18.35
N ASN A 70 8.86 11.02 18.76
CA ASN A 70 8.50 10.89 20.16
C ASN A 70 8.31 9.43 20.64
N GLY A 71 8.50 8.41 19.80
CA GLY A 71 8.65 6.99 20.17
C GLY A 71 7.55 6.31 21.03
N SER A 72 6.59 7.06 21.57
CA SER A 72 5.70 6.62 22.65
C SER A 72 4.28 6.37 22.17
N ILE A 73 3.96 6.77 20.95
CA ILE A 73 2.59 6.79 20.46
C ILE A 73 2.24 5.50 19.70
N LEU A 74 3.17 4.99 18.88
CA LEU A 74 3.00 3.76 18.11
C LEU A 74 3.96 2.67 18.63
N PRO A 75 3.46 1.46 18.91
CA PRO A 75 4.31 0.29 19.11
C PRO A 75 5.22 0.06 17.91
N GLU A 76 6.39 -0.55 18.16
CA GLU A 76 7.34 -0.89 17.11
C GLU A 76 6.68 -1.79 16.05
N GLY A 77 6.79 -1.36 14.79
CA GLY A 77 6.20 -2.05 13.63
C GLY A 77 4.67 -2.00 13.57
N ALA A 78 4.00 -1.15 14.34
CA ALA A 78 2.55 -0.97 14.24
C ALA A 78 2.17 -0.23 12.95
N GLU A 79 2.02 -0.99 11.87
CA GLU A 79 1.76 -0.46 10.54
C GLU A 79 0.32 -0.65 10.09
N ALA A 80 -0.51 -1.44 10.79
CA ALA A 80 -1.93 -1.66 10.47
C ALA A 80 -2.83 -1.55 11.70
N THR A 81 -4.14 -1.39 11.47
CA THR A 81 -5.13 -1.25 12.56
C THR A 81 -5.16 -2.45 13.50
N VAL A 82 -4.77 -3.65 13.06
CA VAL A 82 -4.69 -4.85 13.91
C VAL A 82 -3.57 -4.77 14.94
N ASP A 83 -2.56 -3.92 14.70
CA ASP A 83 -1.43 -3.72 15.62
C ASP A 83 -1.77 -2.70 16.73
N MET A 84 -2.97 -2.11 16.72
CA MET A 84 -3.36 -0.98 17.56
C MET A 84 -4.72 -1.21 18.24
N PRO A 85 -4.89 -0.80 19.51
CA PRO A 85 -6.21 -0.57 20.08
C PRO A 85 -7.00 0.47 19.27
N PHE A 86 -8.32 0.33 19.23
CA PHE A 86 -9.21 1.16 18.41
C PHE A 86 -9.05 2.66 18.71
N GLU A 87 -8.89 3.01 19.98
CA GLU A 87 -8.75 4.37 20.51
C GLU A 87 -7.43 5.03 20.06
N LYS A 88 -6.45 4.22 19.66
CA LYS A 88 -5.12 4.65 19.23
C LYS A 88 -4.95 4.67 17.71
N ILE A 89 -5.96 4.30 16.91
CA ILE A 89 -5.89 4.31 15.44
C ILE A 89 -5.61 5.73 14.89
N GLN A 90 -6.00 6.78 15.61
CA GLN A 90 -5.69 8.17 15.23
C GLN A 90 -4.19 8.43 15.05
N TYR A 91 -3.34 7.73 15.80
CA TYR A 91 -1.90 7.87 15.69
C TYR A 91 -1.32 7.14 14.48
N LEU A 92 -1.93 6.00 14.11
CA LEU A 92 -1.61 5.31 12.87
C LEU A 92 -1.96 6.19 11.66
N LYS A 93 -3.09 6.92 11.71
CA LYS A 93 -3.46 7.91 10.69
C LYS A 93 -2.41 9.01 10.56
N ALA A 94 -2.02 9.63 11.68
CA ALA A 94 -1.02 10.69 11.68
C ALA A 94 0.34 10.22 11.12
N ALA A 95 0.76 9.00 11.45
CA ALA A 95 1.96 8.41 10.85
C ALA A 95 1.79 8.19 9.34
N LEU A 96 0.68 7.60 8.88
CA LEU A 96 0.44 7.39 7.46
C LEU A 96 0.33 8.69 6.65
N ASP A 97 -0.13 9.79 7.26
CA ASP A 97 -0.16 11.11 6.62
C ASP A 97 1.25 11.63 6.26
N LEU A 98 2.28 11.24 7.03
CA LEU A 98 3.68 11.57 6.71
C LEU A 98 4.19 10.85 5.44
N LEU A 99 3.51 9.80 4.99
CA LEU A 99 3.80 9.14 3.70
C LEU A 99 3.35 9.97 2.49
N GLN A 100 2.69 11.12 2.71
CA GLN A 100 2.23 11.97 1.61
C GLN A 100 3.36 12.36 0.65
N HIS A 101 4.54 12.74 1.17
CA HIS A 101 5.66 13.14 0.33
C HIS A 101 6.21 11.98 -0.52
N PRO A 102 6.61 10.82 0.04
CA PRO A 102 7.09 9.71 -0.76
C PRO A 102 6.01 9.15 -1.71
N PHE A 103 4.72 9.19 -1.33
CA PHE A 103 3.65 8.81 -2.24
C PHE A 103 3.49 9.79 -3.42
N LYS A 104 3.53 11.10 -3.17
CA LYS A 104 3.50 12.12 -4.24
C LYS A 104 4.66 11.95 -5.21
N GLN A 105 5.87 11.71 -4.68
CA GLN A 105 7.05 11.45 -5.51
C GLN A 105 6.85 10.19 -6.37
N TYR A 106 6.35 9.10 -5.78
CA TYR A 106 6.06 7.87 -6.52
C TYR A 106 5.05 8.08 -7.65
N VAL A 107 3.98 8.83 -7.40
CA VAL A 107 2.97 9.16 -8.43
C VAL A 107 3.59 10.01 -9.54
N ALA A 108 4.40 11.01 -9.20
CA ALA A 108 5.08 11.83 -10.21
C ALA A 108 6.04 10.99 -11.07
N ASP A 109 6.87 10.16 -10.44
CA ASP A 109 7.87 9.33 -11.12
C ASP A 109 7.26 8.24 -12.00
N THR A 110 6.10 7.72 -11.62
CA THR A 110 5.44 6.64 -12.37
C THR A 110 4.34 7.10 -13.31
N SER A 111 3.82 8.33 -13.13
CA SER A 111 2.78 8.94 -13.95
C SER A 111 1.65 7.96 -14.32
N PRO A 112 0.95 7.39 -13.30
CA PRO A 112 -0.16 6.47 -13.55
C PRO A 112 -1.34 7.18 -14.23
N ASP A 113 -2.19 6.40 -14.89
CA ASP A 113 -3.39 6.88 -15.60
C ASP A 113 -4.56 7.20 -14.65
#